data_AF-A0AAD5SW51-F1
#
_entry.id   AF-A0AAD5SW51-F1
#
_cell.length_a   1.000
_cell.length_b   1.000
_cell.length_c   1.000
_cell.angle_alpha   90.00
_cell.angle_beta   90.00
_cell.angle_gamma   90.00
#
_symmetry.space_group_name_H-M   'P 1'
#
loop_
_entity.id
_entity.type
_entity.pdbx_description
1 polymer ?
#
loop_
_entity_poly.entity_id
_entity_poly.type
_entity_poly.pdbx_seq_one_letter_code
_entity_poly.pdbx_strand_id
1 'polypeptide(L)'
;MHVMLKYFKVVGISEKIAGLESNPAWSKYFRLFRLISAISFPKFENWHFTACFRPHLLRHASLFYEAASRTRPSRTTTATVDYKVSPSNETDTDANVVRILHWNRHSAVYGDVEAVIGRLGVVVGSGEGSEAHSGAKVRLVRLEPGALVGGLGQKRSPARALVDAGVVAALCHGFRAVIVSDTAPDARALFESLHPNTPPHLRCNASVIVHLTTRFDWAVSDFDDYHALLWQLVHSSSAPNPSNSSRPSNSILWAANNPLESRVLADDTNAAPPFRLLRPLGISSVKAVPINSSLADLAILLEPNPSKLVIKMRNLGIPFYLAPDKHYGGPRTLKKFKAVIEFPYQVSTMKLYENLAAGIVMLIPSPQFFRELVETEMHQFGPWNRLRRHADWPRYMDYYSKAFKNQIYYFDSWAELNATLAKSAKEIDDKNVREWGPAAYEKHVANNVVLGWAQLLSDAGVGSMTVDGRPLKDALKEKNGDENDDGIKLYHEKVRFPEPKDESEWRTVTLPSIKKWQDAEAKRQDAIRLEYQQRARSERLKQKKLLFITSNSTTIN
;
A
#
# COMPACT_ATOMS: atom_id res chain seq x y z
N MET A 1 0.15 -8.85 29.20
CA MET A 1 1.33 -8.34 29.95
C MET A 1 2.65 -8.68 29.28
N HIS A 2 2.86 -9.89 28.75
CA HIS A 2 4.14 -10.28 28.12
C HIS A 2 4.57 -9.38 26.93
N VAL A 3 3.61 -8.92 26.13
CA VAL A 3 3.84 -7.96 25.03
C VAL A 3 4.17 -6.55 25.54
N MET A 4 3.46 -6.06 26.57
CA MET A 4 3.74 -4.76 27.18
C MET A 4 5.08 -4.74 27.94
N LEU A 5 5.44 -5.83 28.62
CA LEU A 5 6.73 -5.95 29.29
C LEU A 5 7.89 -6.03 28.30
N LYS A 6 7.71 -6.69 27.13
CA LYS A 6 8.67 -6.60 26.02
C LYS A 6 8.79 -5.16 25.50
N TYR A 7 7.68 -4.44 25.40
CA TYR A 7 7.68 -3.04 24.98
C TYR A 7 8.47 -2.17 25.97
N PHE A 8 8.18 -2.23 27.28
CA PHE A 8 8.88 -1.43 28.30
C PHE A 8 10.37 -1.77 28.45
N LYS A 9 10.77 -3.02 28.15
CA LYS A 9 12.18 -3.43 28.13
C LYS A 9 12.93 -2.88 26.91
N VAL A 10 12.24 -2.70 25.78
CA VAL A 10 12.81 -2.07 24.56
C VAL A 10 12.97 -0.55 24.73
N VAL A 11 12.13 0.11 25.55
CA VAL A 11 12.22 1.57 25.76
C VAL A 11 13.04 2.00 26.99
N GLY A 12 13.70 1.07 27.70
CA GLY A 12 14.61 1.41 28.81
C GLY A 12 13.94 1.92 30.09
N ILE A 13 12.69 1.54 30.38
CA ILE A 13 11.91 2.07 31.52
C ILE A 13 11.93 1.11 32.73
N SER A 14 12.88 0.17 32.81
CA SER A 14 12.88 -0.87 33.86
C SER A 14 13.00 -0.34 35.28
N GLU A 15 13.69 0.78 35.51
CA GLU A 15 13.94 1.31 36.85
C GLU A 15 12.73 2.04 37.46
N LYS A 16 11.79 2.54 36.64
CA LYS A 16 10.58 3.23 37.13
C LYS A 16 9.46 2.29 37.58
N ILE A 17 9.53 1.01 37.22
CA ILE A 17 8.49 0.02 37.56
C ILE A 17 8.59 -0.38 39.04
N ALA A 18 9.80 -0.47 39.60
CA ALA A 18 10.01 -0.81 41.01
C ALA A 18 9.39 0.22 41.97
N GLY A 19 9.41 1.51 41.61
CA GLY A 19 8.79 2.57 42.42
C GLY A 19 7.25 2.61 42.36
N LEU A 20 6.64 2.00 41.35
CA LEU A 20 5.18 1.94 41.21
C LEU A 20 4.57 0.83 42.07
N GLU A 21 5.29 -0.27 42.31
CA GLU A 21 4.82 -1.35 43.19
C GLU A 21 4.81 -0.93 44.67
N SER A 22 5.70 -0.02 45.09
CA SER A 22 5.74 0.53 46.44
C SER A 22 4.69 1.61 46.71
N ASN A 23 3.95 2.08 45.69
CA ASN A 23 2.97 3.13 45.85
C ASN A 23 1.64 2.58 46.41
N PRO A 24 1.15 3.08 47.58
CA PRO A 24 -0.07 2.57 48.23
C PRO A 24 -1.33 2.66 47.37
N ALA A 25 -1.41 3.65 46.46
CA ALA A 25 -2.53 3.82 45.55
C ALA A 25 -2.58 2.72 44.48
N TRP A 26 -1.42 2.19 44.08
CA TRP A 26 -1.27 1.18 43.02
C TRP A 26 -1.30 -0.24 43.55
N SER A 27 -0.85 -0.44 44.79
CA SER A 27 -0.88 -1.73 45.51
C SER A 27 -2.26 -2.40 45.51
N LYS A 28 -3.36 -1.63 45.65
CA LYS A 28 -4.73 -2.17 45.60
C LYS A 28 -5.11 -2.73 44.23
N TYR A 29 -4.68 -2.08 43.13
CA TYR A 29 -4.94 -2.56 41.77
C TYR A 29 -4.15 -3.83 41.44
N PHE A 30 -2.90 -3.91 41.90
CA PHE A 30 -2.08 -5.13 41.75
C PHE A 30 -2.64 -6.31 42.56
N ARG A 31 -3.19 -6.08 43.76
CA ARG A 31 -3.85 -7.13 44.57
C ARG A 31 -5.14 -7.63 43.94
N LEU A 32 -6.01 -6.74 43.46
CA LEU A 32 -7.24 -7.13 42.74
C LEU A 32 -6.92 -7.93 41.47
N PHE A 33 -5.86 -7.55 40.76
CA PHE A 33 -5.41 -8.26 39.57
C PHE A 33 -4.85 -9.65 39.88
N ARG A 34 -4.06 -9.80 40.95
CA ARG A 34 -3.59 -11.12 41.44
C ARG A 34 -4.75 -12.03 41.85
N LEU A 35 -5.81 -11.46 42.43
CA LEU A 35 -7.02 -12.20 42.78
C LEU A 35 -7.76 -12.71 41.52
N ILE A 36 -7.87 -11.88 40.48
CA ILE A 36 -8.50 -12.25 39.20
C ILE A 36 -7.67 -13.30 38.44
N SER A 37 -6.35 -13.24 38.52
CA SER A 37 -5.45 -14.21 37.87
C SER A 37 -5.30 -15.54 38.63
N ALA A 38 -5.70 -15.59 39.90
CA ALA A 38 -5.76 -16.83 40.68
C ALA A 38 -7.01 -17.69 40.39
N ILE A 39 -8.06 -17.10 39.81
CA ILE A 39 -9.26 -17.84 39.39
C ILE A 39 -8.98 -18.46 38.02
N SER A 40 -8.40 -19.66 38.03
CA SER A 40 -8.12 -20.44 36.82
C SER A 40 -9.42 -20.97 36.19
N PHE A 41 -9.76 -20.52 34.98
CA PHE A 41 -10.64 -21.26 34.09
C PHE A 41 -9.78 -21.99 33.04
N PRO A 42 -9.85 -23.33 32.92
CA PRO A 42 -9.12 -24.03 31.89
C PRO A 42 -9.85 -23.88 30.53
N LYS A 43 -9.09 -23.45 29.53
CA LYS A 43 -9.37 -23.57 28.08
C LYS A 43 -10.69 -22.96 27.59
N PHE A 44 -10.70 -21.66 27.33
CA PHE A 44 -11.56 -21.07 26.30
C PHE A 44 -10.90 -19.81 25.73
N GLU A 45 -10.16 -19.95 24.63
CA GLU A 45 -9.82 -18.83 23.75
C GLU A 45 -10.95 -18.66 22.74
N ASN A 46 -11.87 -17.73 22.99
CA ASN A 46 -12.88 -17.33 22.02
C ASN A 46 -12.88 -15.80 21.87
N TRP A 47 -12.76 -15.36 20.61
CA TRP A 47 -12.67 -13.97 20.15
C TRP A 47 -13.93 -13.10 20.39
N HIS A 48 -14.97 -13.64 21.03
CA HIS A 48 -16.17 -12.86 21.36
C HIS A 48 -16.02 -11.97 22.61
N PHE A 49 -15.00 -12.19 23.44
CA PHE A 49 -14.81 -11.40 24.66
C PHE A 49 -14.40 -9.93 24.41
N THR A 50 -13.84 -9.64 23.22
CA THR A 50 -13.32 -8.31 22.87
C THR A 50 -14.43 -7.33 22.47
N ALA A 51 -15.64 -7.79 22.13
CA ALA A 51 -16.74 -6.91 21.72
C ALA A 51 -17.47 -6.26 22.91
N CYS A 52 -17.63 -6.97 24.03
CA CYS A 52 -18.38 -6.46 25.20
C CYS A 52 -17.51 -5.63 26.15
N PHE A 53 -16.20 -5.87 26.23
CA PHE A 53 -15.31 -5.18 27.18
C PHE A 53 -14.62 -3.93 26.63
N ARG A 54 -14.58 -3.75 25.30
CA ARG A 54 -13.94 -2.59 24.65
C ARG A 54 -14.54 -1.24 25.06
N PRO A 55 -15.87 -1.08 25.24
CA PRO A 55 -16.44 0.19 25.70
C PRO A 55 -16.03 0.54 27.14
N HIS A 56 -15.94 -0.46 28.03
CA HIS A 56 -15.50 -0.25 29.41
C HIS A 56 -13.99 0.05 29.50
N LEU A 57 -13.15 -0.68 28.76
CA LEU A 57 -11.72 -0.42 28.73
C LEU A 57 -11.38 0.97 28.15
N LEU A 58 -12.12 1.41 27.11
CA LEU A 58 -11.98 2.76 26.55
C LEU A 58 -12.47 3.83 27.52
N ARG A 59 -13.51 3.58 28.31
CA ARG A 59 -13.99 4.50 29.36
C ARG A 59 -12.97 4.66 30.49
N HIS A 60 -12.33 3.57 30.92
CA HIS A 60 -11.27 3.63 31.92
C HIS A 60 -9.97 4.25 31.36
N ALA A 61 -9.63 4.01 30.10
CA ALA A 61 -8.50 4.67 29.43
C ALA A 61 -8.75 6.19 29.24
N SER A 62 -10.00 6.59 28.97
CA SER A 62 -10.40 8.00 28.89
C SER A 62 -10.29 8.69 30.26
N LEU A 63 -10.74 8.04 31.33
CA LEU A 63 -10.59 8.56 32.70
C LEU A 63 -9.11 8.65 33.12
N PHE A 64 -8.28 7.71 32.65
CA PHE A 64 -6.84 7.73 32.85
C PHE A 64 -6.18 8.90 32.12
N TYR A 65 -6.64 9.19 30.90
CA TYR A 65 -6.16 10.32 30.08
C TYR A 65 -6.60 11.66 30.65
N GLU A 66 -7.83 11.78 31.18
CA GLU A 66 -8.32 12.97 31.88
C GLU A 66 -7.61 13.20 33.23
N ALA A 67 -7.28 12.14 33.96
CA ALA A 67 -6.51 12.27 35.20
C ALA A 67 -5.06 12.71 34.92
N ALA A 68 -4.46 12.21 33.84
CA ALA A 68 -3.11 12.59 33.40
C ALA A 68 -3.05 14.00 32.79
N SER A 69 -4.15 14.51 32.22
CA SER A 69 -4.21 15.88 31.66
C SER A 69 -4.48 16.96 32.70
N ARG A 70 -5.00 16.61 33.89
CA ARG A 70 -5.24 17.55 34.99
C ARG A 70 -4.01 17.82 35.87
N THR A 71 -2.96 17.02 35.75
CA THR A 71 -1.65 17.35 36.33
C THR A 71 -0.95 18.37 35.45
N ARG A 72 -0.96 19.65 35.87
CA ARG A 72 -0.20 20.74 35.23
C ARG A 72 1.28 20.33 35.09
N PRO A 73 1.85 20.28 33.87
CA PRO A 73 3.29 20.26 33.73
C PRO A 73 3.80 21.67 34.03
N SER A 74 4.54 21.85 35.13
CA SER A 74 5.39 23.03 35.28
C SER A 74 6.55 22.90 34.29
N ARG A 75 6.82 23.98 33.55
CA ARG A 75 7.89 24.12 32.55
C ARG A 75 7.75 23.23 31.31
N THR A 76 7.22 23.81 30.25
CA THR A 76 7.51 23.44 28.87
C THR A 76 9.01 23.62 28.65
N THR A 77 9.80 22.56 28.85
CA THR A 77 11.09 22.45 28.20
C THR A 77 10.80 22.22 26.73
N THR A 78 10.97 23.26 25.92
CA THR A 78 11.25 23.13 24.49
C THR A 78 12.52 22.30 24.37
N ALA A 79 12.36 20.97 24.35
CA ALA A 79 13.39 20.10 23.82
C ALA A 79 13.52 20.47 22.34
N THR A 80 14.45 21.37 22.04
CA THR A 80 15.09 21.44 20.74
C THR A 80 15.68 20.06 20.50
N VAL A 81 14.90 19.21 19.83
CA VAL A 81 15.46 18.02 19.21
C VAL A 81 16.39 18.58 18.15
N ASP A 82 17.67 18.63 18.51
CA ASP A 82 18.76 19.05 17.63
C ASP A 82 18.87 17.97 16.55
N TYR A 83 17.96 18.02 15.58
CA TYR A 83 18.07 17.29 14.32
C TYR A 83 19.24 17.93 13.58
N LYS A 84 20.45 17.57 14.00
CA LYS A 84 21.58 17.53 13.10
C LYS A 84 21.26 16.42 12.10
N VAL A 85 20.41 16.76 11.12
CA VAL A 85 20.71 16.37 9.74
C VAL A 85 22.10 16.94 9.55
N SER A 86 23.13 16.16 9.90
CA SER A 86 24.49 16.56 9.58
C SER A 86 24.39 16.78 8.09
N PRO A 87 24.54 18.03 7.59
CA PRO A 87 24.89 18.19 6.21
C PRO A 87 26.09 17.27 6.10
N SER A 88 26.00 16.22 5.31
CA SER A 88 27.14 15.35 5.12
C SER A 88 28.29 16.31 4.78
N ASN A 89 29.27 16.43 5.68
CA ASN A 89 30.44 17.28 5.43
C ASN A 89 31.26 16.75 4.25
N GLU A 90 30.81 15.66 3.61
CA GLU A 90 30.96 15.46 2.18
C GLU A 90 30.40 16.68 1.44
N THR A 91 31.29 17.64 1.23
CA THR A 91 31.30 18.55 0.09
C THR A 91 31.39 17.73 -1.20
N ASP A 92 30.40 16.85 -1.40
CA ASP A 92 30.11 16.14 -2.64
C ASP A 92 29.60 17.20 -3.62
N THR A 93 30.56 18.04 -4.02
CA THR A 93 30.49 19.10 -5.02
C THR A 93 30.60 18.51 -6.41
N ASP A 94 30.38 17.19 -6.54
CA ASP A 94 30.25 16.56 -7.83
C ASP A 94 29.00 17.14 -8.50
N ALA A 95 29.24 18.20 -9.28
CA ALA A 95 28.23 18.93 -10.04
C ALA A 95 27.45 18.01 -10.98
N ASN A 96 27.90 16.75 -11.14
CA ASN A 96 27.31 15.72 -11.95
C ASN A 96 26.38 14.77 -11.17
N VAL A 97 26.02 15.03 -9.92
CA VAL A 97 25.07 14.17 -9.17
C VAL A 97 23.75 14.88 -8.92
N VAL A 98 22.68 14.34 -9.51
CA VAL A 98 21.31 14.81 -9.24
C VAL A 98 20.73 14.02 -8.08
N ARG A 99 20.40 14.71 -6.98
CA ARG A 99 19.87 14.08 -5.77
C ARG A 99 18.35 14.07 -5.77
N ILE A 100 17.78 12.91 -5.50
CA ILE A 100 16.35 12.69 -5.29
C ILE A 100 16.14 12.14 -3.88
N LEU A 101 15.22 12.74 -3.14
CA LEU A 101 14.82 12.23 -1.82
C LEU A 101 13.71 11.20 -1.98
N HIS A 102 13.85 10.02 -1.37
CA HIS A 102 12.77 9.03 -1.26
C HIS A 102 12.21 9.01 0.16
N TRP A 103 11.06 9.64 0.33
CA TRP A 103 10.28 9.68 1.55
C TRP A 103 9.40 8.44 1.67
N ASN A 104 9.89 7.42 2.38
CA ASN A 104 9.24 6.11 2.40
C ASN A 104 9.60 5.31 3.66
N ARG A 105 8.59 4.66 4.27
CA ARG A 105 8.80 3.73 5.39
C ARG A 105 9.08 2.30 4.95
N HIS A 106 8.55 1.86 3.82
CA HIS A 106 8.52 0.44 3.47
C HIS A 106 9.67 0.04 2.55
N SER A 107 10.59 -0.80 3.04
CA SER A 107 11.81 -1.19 2.31
C SER A 107 11.56 -1.84 0.96
N ALA A 108 10.48 -2.59 0.77
CA ALA A 108 10.18 -3.21 -0.53
C ALA A 108 9.95 -2.18 -1.65
N VAL A 109 9.26 -1.08 -1.37
CA VAL A 109 9.04 -0.01 -2.36
C VAL A 109 10.33 0.76 -2.62
N TYR A 110 11.21 0.88 -1.61
CA TYR A 110 12.54 1.46 -1.81
C TYR A 110 13.37 0.65 -2.80
N GLY A 111 13.46 -0.67 -2.63
CA GLY A 111 14.23 -1.52 -3.55
C GLY A 111 13.71 -1.49 -4.99
N ASP A 112 12.40 -1.34 -5.19
CA ASP A 112 11.79 -1.19 -6.51
C ASP A 112 12.16 0.14 -7.17
N VAL A 113 11.99 1.26 -6.45
CA VAL A 113 12.38 2.59 -6.94
C VAL A 113 13.89 2.68 -7.16
N GLU A 114 14.70 2.12 -6.28
CA GLU A 114 16.15 2.05 -6.44
C GLU A 114 16.54 1.31 -7.74
N ALA A 115 15.90 0.18 -8.04
CA ALA A 115 16.14 -0.53 -9.27
C ALA A 115 15.68 0.23 -10.53
N VAL A 116 14.58 0.98 -10.44
CA VAL A 116 14.19 1.93 -11.50
C VAL A 116 15.29 2.96 -11.69
N ILE A 117 15.70 3.66 -10.62
CA ILE A 117 16.71 4.72 -10.68
C ILE A 117 18.05 4.20 -11.23
N GLY A 118 18.42 2.94 -10.92
CA GLY A 118 19.61 2.31 -11.47
C GLY A 118 19.61 2.14 -12.99
N ARG A 119 18.44 2.17 -13.64
CA ARG A 119 18.28 2.17 -15.11
C ARG A 119 18.20 3.57 -15.71
N LEU A 120 18.18 4.60 -14.88
CA LEU A 120 18.04 5.99 -15.30
C LEU A 120 19.38 6.73 -15.20
N GLY A 121 19.55 7.71 -16.09
CA GLY A 121 20.65 8.67 -16.06
C GLY A 121 20.16 10.07 -16.42
N VAL A 122 21.04 11.06 -16.28
CA VAL A 122 20.77 12.45 -16.68
C VAL A 122 21.82 12.89 -17.70
N VAL A 123 21.37 13.49 -18.80
CA VAL A 123 22.25 14.11 -19.80
C VAL A 123 22.72 15.45 -19.26
N VAL A 124 24.04 15.64 -19.16
CA VAL A 124 24.67 16.91 -18.76
C VAL A 124 25.29 17.54 -20.01
N GLY A 125 24.92 18.79 -20.30
CA GLY A 125 25.47 19.55 -21.42
C GLY A 125 24.40 19.90 -22.46
N SER A 126 24.22 21.20 -22.67
CA SER A 126 23.25 21.77 -23.62
C SER A 126 23.92 22.47 -24.79
N GLY A 127 25.19 22.14 -25.10
CA GLY A 127 25.86 22.68 -26.27
C GLY A 127 25.46 21.90 -27.51
N GLU A 128 24.69 22.51 -28.42
CA GLU A 128 24.55 22.01 -29.79
C GLU A 128 25.96 21.77 -30.37
N GLY A 129 26.34 20.50 -30.52
CA GLY A 129 27.64 20.10 -31.09
C GLY A 129 28.64 19.43 -30.13
N SER A 130 28.40 19.41 -28.81
CA SER A 130 29.19 18.56 -27.90
C SER A 130 28.56 17.17 -27.82
N GLU A 131 29.33 16.11 -28.08
CA GLU A 131 28.88 14.72 -27.86
C GLU A 131 28.26 14.61 -26.46
N ALA A 132 26.95 14.31 -26.39
CA ALA A 132 26.23 14.20 -25.13
C ALA A 132 26.88 13.14 -24.26
N HIS A 133 27.73 13.56 -23.32
CA HIS A 133 28.30 12.65 -22.35
C HIS A 133 27.19 12.30 -21.35
N SER A 134 26.74 11.04 -21.39
CA SER A 134 25.84 10.47 -20.39
C SER A 134 26.57 10.41 -19.04
N GLY A 135 26.64 11.54 -18.35
CA GLY A 135 27.56 11.71 -17.22
C GLY A 135 26.88 11.77 -15.87
N ALA A 136 25.71 12.43 -15.75
CA ALA A 136 25.13 12.65 -14.44
C ALA A 136 24.41 11.42 -13.91
N LYS A 137 24.81 11.02 -12.70
CA LYS A 137 24.17 9.95 -11.96
C LYS A 137 23.01 10.52 -11.14
N VAL A 138 21.89 9.81 -11.16
CA VAL A 138 20.80 10.05 -10.22
C VAL A 138 21.10 9.32 -8.93
N ARG A 139 21.18 10.05 -7.82
CA ARG A 139 21.40 9.47 -6.49
C ARG A 139 20.09 9.53 -5.70
N LEU A 140 19.57 8.36 -5.37
CA LEU A 140 18.40 8.21 -4.50
C LEU A 140 18.85 8.24 -3.03
N VAL A 141 18.34 9.19 -2.25
CA VAL A 141 18.60 9.31 -0.81
C VAL A 141 17.35 8.89 -0.06
N ARG A 142 17.44 7.83 0.74
CA ARG A 142 16.29 7.35 1.52
C ARG A 142 16.11 8.17 2.79
N LEU A 143 14.87 8.54 3.08
CA LEU A 143 14.46 9.08 4.37
C LEU A 143 13.27 8.26 4.91
N GLU A 144 13.46 7.68 6.09
CA GLU A 144 12.39 7.00 6.80
C GLU A 144 11.66 8.00 7.72
N PRO A 145 10.43 8.42 7.39
CA PRO A 145 9.77 9.49 8.12
C PRO A 145 9.38 9.12 9.55
N GLY A 146 9.43 7.84 9.92
CA GLY A 146 9.05 7.39 11.26
C GLY A 146 9.83 8.04 12.39
N ALA A 147 11.10 8.40 12.15
CA ALA A 147 11.88 9.18 13.10
C ALA A 147 11.33 10.61 13.27
N LEU A 148 10.87 11.23 12.17
CA LEU A 148 10.39 12.61 12.13
C LEU A 148 8.95 12.76 12.63
N VAL A 149 8.08 11.85 12.24
CA VAL A 149 6.62 12.00 12.42
C VAL A 149 6.06 11.06 13.49
N GLY A 150 6.88 10.12 14.00
CA GLY A 150 6.47 9.13 14.99
C GLY A 150 5.56 8.05 14.39
N GLY A 151 4.31 8.00 14.86
CA GLY A 151 3.30 7.02 14.41
C GLY A 151 2.95 7.14 12.92
N LEU A 152 2.19 6.17 12.40
CA LEU A 152 1.66 6.22 11.02
C LEU A 152 0.58 7.29 10.90
N GLY A 153 0.53 7.98 9.77
CA GLY A 153 -0.53 8.94 9.47
C GLY A 153 -0.36 10.25 10.24
N GLN A 154 0.50 11.13 9.74
CA GLN A 154 0.82 12.36 10.44
C GLN A 154 -0.41 13.28 10.56
N LYS A 155 -0.70 13.73 11.79
CA LYS A 155 -1.76 14.71 12.07
C LYS A 155 -1.34 16.11 11.62
N ARG A 156 -2.33 17.01 11.42
CA ARG A 156 -2.11 18.40 10.99
C ARG A 156 -1.11 19.17 11.86
N SER A 157 -1.34 19.20 13.17
CA SER A 157 -0.56 20.04 14.09
C SER A 157 0.94 19.64 14.11
N PRO A 158 1.31 18.35 14.28
CA PRO A 158 2.70 17.92 14.15
C PRO A 158 3.31 18.20 12.76
N ALA A 159 2.54 18.04 11.68
CA ALA A 159 3.01 18.35 10.33
C ALA A 159 3.33 19.85 10.18
N ARG A 160 2.43 20.72 10.65
CA ARG A 160 2.64 22.17 10.64
C ARG A 160 3.82 22.61 11.49
N ALA A 161 4.01 22.02 12.67
CA ALA A 161 5.18 22.30 13.50
C ALA A 161 6.51 22.06 12.76
N LEU A 162 6.61 21.03 11.90
CA LEU A 162 7.81 20.80 11.08
C LEU A 162 7.97 21.84 9.96
N VAL A 163 6.86 22.30 9.37
CA VAL A 163 6.86 23.35 8.33
C VAL A 163 7.27 24.69 8.95
N ASP A 164 6.64 25.07 10.06
CA ASP A 164 6.88 26.34 10.76
C ASP A 164 8.30 26.43 11.32
N ALA A 165 8.89 25.28 11.70
CA ALA A 165 10.29 25.18 12.09
C ALA A 165 11.29 25.21 10.90
N GLY A 166 10.82 25.32 9.66
CA GLY A 166 11.67 25.36 8.46
C GLY A 166 12.30 24.01 8.08
N VAL A 167 11.97 22.92 8.77
CA VAL A 167 12.58 21.59 8.57
C VAL A 167 12.33 21.09 7.15
N VAL A 168 11.10 21.26 6.65
CA VAL A 168 10.72 20.79 5.31
C VAL A 168 11.43 21.57 4.20
N ALA A 169 11.50 22.91 4.33
CA ALA A 169 12.20 23.75 3.36
C ALA A 169 13.71 23.44 3.32
N ALA A 170 14.33 23.30 4.50
CA ALA A 170 15.75 22.94 4.61
C ALA A 170 16.03 21.56 3.99
N LEU A 171 15.13 20.59 4.21
CA LEU A 171 15.23 19.28 3.59
C LEU A 171 15.13 19.37 2.07
N CYS A 172 14.14 20.06 1.52
CA CYS A 172 13.93 20.14 0.08
C CYS A 172 15.03 20.90 -0.67
N HIS A 173 15.73 21.83 0.01
CA HIS A 173 16.77 22.65 -0.62
C HIS A 173 17.89 21.82 -1.28
N GLY A 174 18.20 20.63 -0.76
CA GLY A 174 19.25 19.75 -1.27
C GLY A 174 18.82 18.79 -2.38
N PHE A 175 17.57 18.82 -2.84
CA PHE A 175 17.02 17.84 -3.78
C PHE A 175 16.27 18.51 -4.94
N ARG A 176 16.30 17.88 -6.11
CA ARG A 176 15.49 18.33 -7.26
C ARG A 176 14.07 17.81 -7.20
N ALA A 177 13.90 16.61 -6.66
CA ALA A 177 12.61 15.98 -6.50
C ALA A 177 12.55 15.19 -5.18
N VAL A 178 11.33 15.08 -4.64
CA VAL A 178 10.99 14.22 -3.52
C VAL A 178 9.96 13.20 -3.98
N ILE A 179 10.30 11.92 -3.92
CA ILE A 179 9.37 10.81 -4.16
C ILE A 179 8.75 10.42 -2.82
N VAL A 180 7.44 10.49 -2.70
CA VAL A 180 6.65 9.98 -1.57
C VAL A 180 6.02 8.67 -2.00
N SER A 181 6.26 7.57 -1.28
CA SER A 181 5.64 6.28 -1.59
C SER A 181 5.17 5.53 -0.36
N ASP A 182 4.41 4.45 -0.58
CA ASP A 182 3.80 3.63 0.46
C ASP A 182 2.75 4.40 1.27
N THR A 183 3.14 5.17 2.27
CA THR A 183 2.20 5.84 3.17
C THR A 183 2.18 7.34 2.92
N ALA A 184 1.39 7.80 1.94
CA ALA A 184 1.25 9.23 1.62
C ALA A 184 0.93 10.13 2.84
N PRO A 185 0.12 9.71 3.83
CA PRO A 185 -0.13 10.51 5.03
C PRO A 185 1.09 10.81 5.89
N ASP A 186 2.16 10.01 5.80
CA ASP A 186 3.41 10.31 6.50
C ASP A 186 4.18 11.49 5.88
N ALA A 187 3.83 11.88 4.66
CA ALA A 187 4.38 13.05 3.98
C ALA A 187 3.53 14.31 4.18
N ARG A 188 2.63 14.33 5.17
CA ARG A 188 1.74 15.49 5.38
C ARG A 188 2.51 16.79 5.60
N ALA A 189 3.66 16.78 6.27
CA ALA A 189 4.50 17.98 6.39
C ALA A 189 4.95 18.54 5.02
N LEU A 190 5.30 17.67 4.06
CA LEU A 190 5.59 18.09 2.68
C LEU A 190 4.35 18.72 2.04
N PHE A 191 3.18 18.09 2.18
CA PHE A 191 1.92 18.58 1.63
C PHE A 191 1.49 19.92 2.23
N GLU A 192 1.57 20.08 3.54
CA GLU A 192 1.32 21.35 4.23
C GLU A 192 2.31 22.43 3.80
N SER A 193 3.57 22.07 3.52
CA SER A 193 4.56 23.04 3.01
C SER A 193 4.20 23.57 1.62
N LEU A 194 3.53 22.75 0.80
CA LEU A 194 3.11 23.13 -0.56
C LEU A 194 1.77 23.89 -0.59
N HIS A 195 1.06 23.95 0.54
CA HIS A 195 -0.22 24.61 0.64
C HIS A 195 -0.12 26.11 0.25
N PRO A 196 -1.09 26.68 -0.50
CA PRO A 196 -1.03 28.07 -0.97
C PRO A 196 -0.87 29.13 0.13
N ASN A 197 -1.34 28.84 1.34
CA ASN A 197 -1.22 29.75 2.49
C ASN A 197 0.11 29.63 3.25
N THR A 198 0.98 28.67 2.89
CA THR A 198 2.29 28.55 3.53
C THR A 198 3.22 29.65 3.01
N PRO A 199 3.96 30.37 3.88
CA PRO A 199 4.92 31.39 3.44
C PRO A 199 5.94 30.84 2.43
N PRO A 200 6.29 31.57 1.34
CA PRO A 200 7.17 31.05 0.29
C PRO A 200 8.50 30.47 0.77
N HIS A 201 9.14 31.07 1.78
CA HIS A 201 10.42 30.61 2.33
C HIS A 201 10.33 29.31 3.16
N LEU A 202 9.11 28.89 3.53
CA LEU A 202 8.85 27.63 4.24
C LEU A 202 8.35 26.53 3.31
N ARG A 203 8.14 26.82 2.02
CA ARG A 203 7.67 25.83 1.05
C ARG A 203 8.80 24.90 0.64
N CYS A 204 8.46 23.65 0.42
CA CYS A 204 9.34 22.75 -0.33
C CYS A 204 9.55 23.32 -1.75
N ASN A 205 10.80 23.53 -2.14
CA ASN A 205 11.20 24.03 -3.46
C ASN A 205 11.51 22.90 -4.46
N ALA A 206 11.42 21.64 -4.03
CA ALA A 206 11.58 20.48 -4.86
C ALA A 206 10.22 20.03 -5.40
N SER A 207 10.20 19.47 -6.62
CA SER A 207 9.01 18.81 -7.14
C SER A 207 8.65 17.60 -6.30
N VAL A 208 7.37 17.43 -5.95
CA VAL A 208 6.93 16.29 -5.15
C VAL A 208 6.21 15.29 -6.03
N ILE A 209 6.70 14.06 -6.07
CA ILE A 209 6.09 12.95 -6.78
C ILE A 209 5.42 12.05 -5.75
N VAL A 210 4.09 11.93 -5.81
CA VAL A 210 3.33 11.03 -4.94
C VAL A 210 3.07 9.73 -5.70
N HIS A 211 3.68 8.64 -5.26
CA HIS A 211 3.47 7.29 -5.77
C HIS A 211 2.61 6.48 -4.80
N LEU A 212 1.32 6.39 -5.09
CA LEU A 212 0.36 5.66 -4.27
C LEU A 212 0.52 4.15 -4.49
N THR A 213 1.12 3.46 -3.51
CA THR A 213 1.25 1.99 -3.50
C THR A 213 0.32 1.29 -2.52
N THR A 214 -0.31 2.06 -1.63
CA THR A 214 -1.40 1.67 -0.73
C THR A 214 -2.42 2.80 -0.65
N ARG A 215 -3.40 2.65 0.25
CA ARG A 215 -4.39 3.67 0.58
C ARG A 215 -3.77 5.04 0.83
N PHE A 216 -4.13 6.03 0.02
CA PHE A 216 -3.66 7.42 0.16
C PHE A 216 -3.99 8.05 1.53
N ASP A 217 -4.97 7.51 2.25
CA ASP A 217 -5.45 7.99 3.56
C ASP A 217 -5.21 6.98 4.70
N TRP A 218 -4.26 6.06 4.53
CA TRP A 218 -3.95 5.06 5.55
C TRP A 218 -3.51 5.69 6.88
N ALA A 219 -4.08 5.21 7.98
CA ALA A 219 -3.79 5.65 9.35
C ALA A 219 -4.06 7.15 9.64
N VAL A 220 -4.76 7.87 8.75
CA VAL A 220 -5.21 9.24 9.03
C VAL A 220 -6.29 9.22 10.10
N SER A 221 -6.15 10.07 11.13
CA SER A 221 -7.15 10.19 12.19
C SER A 221 -8.06 11.42 12.04
N ASP A 222 -7.59 12.45 11.35
CA ASP A 222 -8.27 13.71 11.08
C ASP A 222 -8.64 13.79 9.58
N PHE A 223 -9.48 12.82 9.15
CA PHE A 223 -9.82 12.57 7.75
C PHE A 223 -10.24 13.84 6.99
N ASP A 224 -11.18 14.61 7.54
CA ASP A 224 -11.75 15.79 6.88
C ASP A 224 -10.66 16.84 6.54
N ASP A 225 -9.72 17.07 7.46
CA ASP A 225 -8.63 18.03 7.25
C ASP A 225 -7.58 17.53 6.27
N TYR A 226 -7.27 16.23 6.31
CA TYR A 226 -6.34 15.64 5.36
C TYR A 226 -6.92 15.60 3.94
N HIS A 227 -8.21 15.25 3.80
CA HIS A 227 -8.91 15.22 2.51
C HIS A 227 -9.06 16.63 1.93
N ALA A 228 -9.37 17.64 2.77
CA ALA A 228 -9.39 19.03 2.35
C ALA A 228 -8.02 19.48 1.81
N LEU A 229 -6.94 19.16 2.54
CA LEU A 229 -5.56 19.46 2.11
C LEU A 229 -5.26 18.88 0.73
N LEU A 230 -5.57 17.59 0.50
CA LEU A 230 -5.31 16.97 -0.80
C LEU A 230 -6.16 17.60 -1.91
N TRP A 231 -7.43 17.89 -1.64
CA TRP A 231 -8.29 18.59 -2.59
C TRP A 231 -7.68 19.95 -2.98
N GLN A 232 -7.26 20.76 -1.99
CA GLN A 232 -6.62 22.06 -2.24
C GLN A 232 -5.35 21.94 -3.07
N LEU A 233 -4.50 20.96 -2.77
CA LEU A 233 -3.23 20.77 -3.49
C LEU A 233 -3.45 20.40 -4.95
N VAL A 234 -4.45 19.56 -5.26
CA VAL A 234 -4.80 19.21 -6.64
C VAL A 234 -5.35 20.42 -7.41
N HIS A 235 -6.20 21.24 -6.78
CA HIS A 235 -6.84 22.36 -7.47
C HIS A 235 -5.93 23.58 -7.59
N SER A 236 -5.06 23.83 -6.60
CA SER A 236 -4.06 24.91 -6.66
C SER A 236 -2.93 24.62 -7.64
N SER A 237 -2.60 23.34 -7.88
CA SER A 237 -1.57 22.96 -8.87
C SER A 237 -2.08 22.98 -10.32
N SER A 238 -3.40 23.04 -10.52
CA SER A 238 -4.03 23.02 -11.85
C SER A 238 -4.27 24.42 -12.43
N ALA A 239 -4.07 25.49 -11.64
CA ALA A 239 -4.23 26.85 -12.13
C ALA A 239 -3.15 27.18 -13.18
N PRO A 240 -3.51 27.49 -14.45
CA PRO A 240 -2.54 27.88 -15.46
C PRO A 240 -1.86 29.16 -14.99
N ASN A 241 -0.54 29.09 -14.76
CA ASN A 241 0.23 30.27 -14.37
C ASN A 241 0.41 31.13 -15.64
N PRO A 242 -0.26 32.30 -15.75
CA PRO A 242 -0.47 32.95 -17.04
C PRO A 242 0.74 33.69 -17.60
N SER A 243 1.93 33.63 -16.98
CA SER A 243 3.01 34.57 -17.30
C SER A 243 4.43 34.02 -17.47
N ASN A 244 4.72 32.71 -17.44
CA ASN A 244 6.01 32.20 -17.93
C ASN A 244 5.99 30.68 -18.15
N SER A 245 6.51 30.25 -19.30
CA SER A 245 6.68 28.85 -19.75
C SER A 245 7.68 28.04 -18.91
N SER A 246 8.34 28.65 -17.93
CA SER A 246 9.09 27.94 -16.90
C SER A 246 8.13 27.50 -15.79
N ARG A 247 7.61 26.27 -15.92
CA ARG A 247 6.79 25.56 -14.93
C ARG A 247 7.21 25.92 -13.48
N PRO A 248 6.30 26.39 -12.61
CA PRO A 248 6.68 26.73 -11.24
C PRO A 248 7.25 25.49 -10.55
N SER A 249 8.42 25.62 -9.95
CA SER A 249 9.26 24.57 -9.34
C SER A 249 8.63 23.79 -8.17
N ASN A 250 7.32 23.88 -7.96
CA ASN A 250 6.60 23.36 -6.80
C ASN A 250 5.36 22.55 -7.23
N SER A 251 5.47 21.74 -8.29
CA SER A 251 4.35 20.89 -8.75
C SER A 251 4.29 19.57 -8.00
N ILE A 252 3.08 19.11 -7.68
CA ILE A 252 2.83 17.72 -7.27
C ILE A 252 2.51 16.91 -8.51
N LEU A 253 3.26 15.83 -8.72
CA LEU A 253 3.00 14.86 -9.77
C LEU A 253 2.48 13.57 -9.15
N TRP A 254 1.52 12.93 -9.80
CA TRP A 254 0.81 11.79 -9.24
C TRP A 254 1.08 10.52 -10.03
N ALA A 255 1.43 9.48 -9.31
CA ALA A 255 1.53 8.12 -9.80
C ALA A 255 0.81 7.17 -8.85
N ALA A 256 0.37 6.04 -9.37
CA ALA A 256 -0.18 4.95 -8.58
C ALA A 256 0.34 3.62 -9.12
N ASN A 257 0.48 2.61 -8.26
CA ASN A 257 0.81 1.25 -8.73
C ASN A 257 -0.43 0.45 -9.16
N ASN A 258 -1.63 0.97 -8.87
CA ASN A 258 -2.89 0.36 -9.22
C ASN A 258 -3.96 1.45 -9.44
N PRO A 259 -4.98 1.19 -10.26
CA PRO A 259 -6.01 2.17 -10.57
C PRO A 259 -7.05 2.39 -9.44
N LEU A 260 -7.09 1.56 -8.38
CA LEU A 260 -8.04 1.79 -7.28
C LEU A 260 -7.68 3.08 -6.53
N GLU A 261 -6.39 3.35 -6.30
CA GLU A 261 -5.99 4.48 -5.44
C GLU A 261 -6.43 5.83 -6.00
N SER A 262 -6.28 6.05 -7.30
CA SER A 262 -6.79 7.23 -7.99
C SER A 262 -8.31 7.35 -7.91
N ARG A 263 -9.03 6.23 -8.08
CA ARG A 263 -10.49 6.19 -7.99
C ARG A 263 -10.98 6.54 -6.59
N VAL A 264 -10.34 5.97 -5.56
CA VAL A 264 -10.69 6.22 -4.16
C VAL A 264 -10.35 7.66 -3.79
N LEU A 265 -9.23 8.21 -4.25
CA LEU A 265 -8.91 9.63 -4.08
C LEU A 265 -10.00 10.51 -4.72
N ALA A 266 -10.45 10.20 -5.93
CA ALA A 266 -11.54 10.93 -6.60
C ALA A 266 -12.89 10.82 -5.87
N ASP A 267 -13.24 9.64 -5.36
CA ASP A 267 -14.50 9.45 -4.62
C ASP A 267 -14.48 10.07 -3.22
N ASP A 268 -13.36 9.95 -2.50
CA ASP A 268 -13.29 10.34 -1.09
C ASP A 268 -12.89 11.82 -0.91
N THR A 269 -12.26 12.46 -1.91
CA THR A 269 -11.82 13.88 -1.82
C THR A 269 -12.46 14.81 -2.86
N ASN A 270 -13.16 14.27 -3.87
CA ASN A 270 -13.60 15.01 -5.05
C ASN A 270 -12.44 15.71 -5.80
N ALA A 271 -11.25 15.11 -5.79
CA ALA A 271 -10.09 15.57 -6.54
C ALA A 271 -9.59 14.44 -7.45
N ALA A 272 -9.23 14.74 -8.70
CA ALA A 272 -8.78 13.75 -9.66
C ALA A 272 -7.61 14.28 -10.50
N PRO A 273 -6.41 14.40 -9.91
CA PRO A 273 -5.24 14.80 -10.67
C PRO A 273 -4.94 13.77 -11.78
N PRO A 274 -4.21 14.16 -12.84
CA PRO A 274 -3.70 13.20 -13.81
C PRO A 274 -2.74 12.22 -13.14
N PHE A 275 -2.99 10.91 -13.31
CA PHE A 275 -2.13 9.86 -12.77
C PHE A 275 -1.33 9.15 -13.86
N ARG A 276 -0.11 8.73 -13.51
CA ARG A 276 0.63 7.67 -14.21
C ARG A 276 0.49 6.35 -13.48
N LEU A 277 0.17 5.28 -14.21
CA LEU A 277 0.11 3.93 -13.64
C LEU A 277 1.50 3.29 -13.71
N LEU A 278 2.25 3.39 -12.61
CA LEU A 278 3.62 2.88 -12.47
C LEU A 278 3.62 1.68 -11.53
N ARG A 279 3.52 0.49 -12.13
CA ARG A 279 3.60 -0.79 -11.44
C ARG A 279 5.05 -1.10 -11.02
N PRO A 280 5.27 -2.00 -10.06
CA PRO A 280 6.60 -2.50 -9.72
C PRO A 280 7.33 -3.15 -10.90
N LEU A 281 8.66 -3.24 -10.82
CA LEU A 281 9.52 -3.96 -11.76
C LEU A 281 9.56 -5.48 -11.51
N GLY A 282 8.93 -5.96 -10.43
CA GLY A 282 8.93 -7.38 -10.07
C GLY A 282 10.28 -7.89 -9.54
N ILE A 283 11.11 -6.99 -9.02
CA ILE A 283 12.41 -7.34 -8.44
C ILE A 283 12.22 -7.77 -6.99
N SER A 284 12.77 -8.93 -6.63
CA SER A 284 12.74 -9.44 -5.26
C SER A 284 14.15 -9.62 -4.70
N SER A 285 14.43 -8.95 -3.58
CA SER A 285 15.66 -9.16 -2.80
C SER A 285 15.58 -10.35 -1.85
N VAL A 286 14.42 -11.01 -1.77
CA VAL A 286 14.19 -12.16 -0.88
C VAL A 286 15.08 -13.33 -1.31
N LYS A 287 15.87 -13.85 -0.36
CA LYS A 287 16.75 -15.00 -0.59
C LYS A 287 15.92 -16.27 -0.79
N ALA A 288 16.33 -17.08 -1.76
CA ALA A 288 15.72 -18.38 -2.00
C ALA A 288 15.97 -19.32 -0.82
N VAL A 289 14.91 -19.96 -0.37
CA VAL A 289 14.93 -21.10 0.57
C VAL A 289 14.92 -22.40 -0.24
N PRO A 290 15.77 -23.39 0.11
CA PRO A 290 15.72 -24.72 -0.50
C PRO A 290 14.39 -25.42 -0.15
N ILE A 291 13.89 -26.26 -1.07
CA ILE A 291 12.72 -27.10 -0.83
C ILE A 291 13.08 -28.56 -1.07
N ASN A 292 12.41 -29.46 -0.36
CA ASN A 292 12.49 -30.90 -0.61
C ASN A 292 11.86 -31.22 -1.97
N SER A 293 12.41 -32.19 -2.70
CA SER A 293 11.85 -32.66 -3.99
C SER A 293 10.40 -33.12 -3.86
N SER A 294 10.00 -33.71 -2.72
CA SER A 294 8.61 -34.10 -2.48
C SER A 294 7.62 -32.93 -2.43
N LEU A 295 8.10 -31.70 -2.19
CA LEU A 295 7.27 -30.50 -2.20
C LEU A 295 7.10 -29.90 -3.60
N ALA A 296 7.98 -30.27 -4.55
CA ALA A 296 7.94 -29.74 -5.91
C ALA A 296 6.64 -30.12 -6.65
N ASP A 297 6.06 -31.27 -6.30
CA ASP A 297 4.80 -31.76 -6.89
C ASP A 297 3.54 -31.12 -6.28
N LEU A 298 3.68 -30.37 -5.19
CA LEU A 298 2.60 -29.67 -4.53
C LEU A 298 2.52 -28.22 -5.00
N ALA A 299 1.30 -27.67 -4.97
CA ALA A 299 1.12 -26.22 -5.02
C ALA A 299 1.28 -25.63 -3.61
N ILE A 300 1.90 -24.46 -3.53
CA ILE A 300 2.06 -23.73 -2.27
C ILE A 300 0.92 -22.73 -2.06
N LEU A 301 0.33 -22.74 -0.87
CA LEU A 301 -0.70 -21.80 -0.43
C LEU A 301 -0.09 -20.74 0.49
N LEU A 302 -0.33 -19.47 0.14
CA LEU A 302 0.22 -18.30 0.86
C LEU A 302 -0.84 -17.64 1.76
N GLU A 303 -1.45 -18.45 2.63
CA GLU A 303 -2.49 -18.04 3.57
C GLU A 303 -2.00 -18.15 5.03
N PRO A 304 -2.43 -17.26 5.94
CA PRO A 304 -2.14 -17.42 7.36
C PRO A 304 -2.79 -18.69 7.94
N ASN A 305 -2.17 -19.27 8.96
CA ASN A 305 -2.71 -20.41 9.71
C ASN A 305 -3.09 -20.00 11.14
N PRO A 306 -4.36 -20.20 11.58
CA PRO A 306 -5.49 -20.75 10.83
C PRO A 306 -6.19 -19.71 9.94
N SER A 307 -6.68 -20.13 8.78
CA SER A 307 -7.67 -19.39 7.99
C SER A 307 -8.85 -20.28 7.59
N LYS A 308 -10.01 -19.66 7.34
CA LYS A 308 -11.22 -20.40 6.88
C LYS A 308 -10.99 -21.08 5.54
N LEU A 309 -10.16 -20.50 4.67
CA LEU A 309 -9.75 -21.09 3.39
C LEU A 309 -8.92 -22.36 3.62
N VAL A 310 -7.91 -22.30 4.48
CA VAL A 310 -7.07 -23.46 4.83
C VAL A 310 -7.91 -24.60 5.40
N ILE A 311 -8.83 -24.30 6.31
CA ILE A 311 -9.75 -25.31 6.89
C ILE A 311 -10.64 -25.91 5.80
N LYS A 312 -11.22 -25.07 4.93
CA LYS A 312 -12.11 -25.51 3.85
C LYS A 312 -11.37 -26.41 2.86
N MET A 313 -10.17 -26.05 2.44
CA MET A 313 -9.36 -26.85 1.52
C MET A 313 -8.99 -28.20 2.12
N ARG A 314 -8.57 -28.24 3.40
CA ARG A 314 -8.30 -29.50 4.12
C ARG A 314 -9.53 -30.40 4.20
N ASN A 315 -10.69 -29.84 4.53
CA ASN A 315 -11.94 -30.59 4.62
C ASN A 315 -12.40 -31.16 3.26
N LEU A 316 -11.98 -30.54 2.16
CA LEU A 316 -12.26 -31.01 0.81
C LEU A 316 -11.18 -31.95 0.26
N GLY A 317 -10.12 -32.24 1.03
CA GLY A 317 -9.00 -33.07 0.58
C GLY A 317 -8.18 -32.43 -0.55
N ILE A 318 -8.22 -31.10 -0.70
CA ILE A 318 -7.45 -30.40 -1.73
C ILE A 318 -5.97 -30.45 -1.35
N PRO A 319 -5.06 -30.95 -2.21
CA PRO A 319 -3.65 -31.06 -1.89
C PRO A 319 -2.94 -29.71 -1.99
N PHE A 320 -2.28 -29.29 -0.92
CA PHE A 320 -1.42 -28.09 -0.93
C PHE A 320 -0.33 -28.17 0.14
N TYR A 321 0.75 -27.44 -0.08
CA TYR A 321 1.74 -27.11 0.95
C TYR A 321 1.40 -25.74 1.54
N LEU A 322 1.16 -25.66 2.84
CA LEU A 322 0.95 -24.38 3.51
C LEU A 322 2.30 -23.73 3.79
N ALA A 323 2.52 -22.52 3.29
CA ALA A 323 3.77 -21.80 3.55
C ALA A 323 3.95 -21.59 5.07
N PRO A 324 5.19 -21.73 5.59
CA PRO A 324 5.47 -21.46 6.99
C PRO A 324 5.24 -19.97 7.30
N ASP A 325 4.76 -19.68 8.51
CA ASP A 325 4.51 -18.33 8.96
C ASP A 325 5.78 -17.48 8.80
N LYS A 326 5.69 -16.43 7.97
CA LYS A 326 6.63 -15.31 7.73
C LYS A 326 7.56 -15.40 6.52
N HIS A 327 7.96 -16.56 6.01
CA HIS A 327 8.94 -16.61 4.92
C HIS A 327 8.70 -17.74 3.91
N TYR A 328 8.13 -17.38 2.75
CA TYR A 328 7.95 -18.30 1.61
C TYR A 328 9.16 -18.35 0.66
N GLY A 329 10.27 -17.66 0.98
CA GLY A 329 11.52 -17.69 0.22
C GLY A 329 11.53 -16.88 -1.09
N GLY A 330 10.51 -16.06 -1.34
CA GLY A 330 10.45 -15.21 -2.53
C GLY A 330 10.19 -15.99 -3.83
N PRO A 331 10.19 -15.30 -4.98
CA PRO A 331 9.85 -15.91 -6.26
C PRO A 331 10.80 -17.06 -6.66
N ARG A 332 12.09 -16.99 -6.30
CA ARG A 332 13.06 -18.06 -6.60
C ARG A 332 12.74 -19.38 -5.88
N THR A 333 12.11 -19.32 -4.71
CA THR A 333 11.61 -20.52 -4.03
C THR A 333 10.28 -20.97 -4.61
N LEU A 334 9.35 -20.04 -4.83
CA LEU A 334 8.02 -20.34 -5.36
C LEU A 334 8.08 -21.01 -6.75
N LYS A 335 9.05 -20.64 -7.60
CA LYS A 335 9.27 -21.27 -8.91
C LYS A 335 9.53 -22.78 -8.82
N LYS A 336 9.97 -23.30 -7.67
CA LYS A 336 10.25 -24.73 -7.46
C LYS A 336 9.00 -25.56 -7.12
N PHE A 337 7.89 -24.92 -6.77
CA PHE A 337 6.60 -25.59 -6.56
C PHE A 337 5.85 -25.77 -7.87
N LYS A 338 4.91 -26.72 -7.92
CA LYS A 338 4.03 -26.97 -9.07
C LYS A 338 3.25 -25.71 -9.49
N ALA A 339 2.70 -24.99 -8.51
CA ALA A 339 2.02 -23.71 -8.69
C ALA A 339 1.95 -22.95 -7.35
N VAL A 340 1.55 -21.68 -7.40
CA VAL A 340 1.18 -20.88 -6.22
C VAL A 340 -0.33 -20.69 -6.20
N ILE A 341 -0.98 -21.05 -5.11
CA ILE A 341 -2.39 -20.74 -4.85
C ILE A 341 -2.42 -19.42 -4.09
N GLU A 342 -3.05 -18.41 -4.68
CA GLU A 342 -3.12 -17.07 -4.11
C GLU A 342 -4.56 -16.57 -4.04
N PHE A 343 -4.97 -16.19 -2.82
CA PHE A 343 -6.18 -15.44 -2.57
C PHE A 343 -5.78 -13.97 -2.34
N PRO A 344 -6.11 -13.05 -3.26
CA PRO A 344 -5.69 -11.65 -3.13
C PRO A 344 -6.14 -11.03 -1.81
N TYR A 345 -5.22 -10.42 -1.04
CA TYR A 345 -5.55 -9.70 0.21
C TYR A 345 -5.51 -8.16 0.04
N GLN A 346 -4.92 -7.69 -1.06
CA GLN A 346 -4.92 -6.31 -1.54
C GLN A 346 -5.25 -6.28 -3.04
N VAL A 347 -5.61 -5.11 -3.58
CA VAL A 347 -5.93 -4.95 -5.01
C VAL A 347 -4.72 -5.12 -5.93
N SER A 348 -3.53 -4.86 -5.39
CA SER A 348 -2.24 -4.96 -6.04
C SER A 348 -1.20 -5.22 -4.95
N THR A 349 -0.22 -6.08 -5.22
CA THR A 349 0.85 -6.39 -4.27
C THR A 349 2.19 -6.44 -4.99
N MET A 350 3.29 -6.05 -4.33
CA MET A 350 4.65 -6.24 -4.87
C MET A 350 4.88 -7.71 -5.28
N LYS A 351 4.40 -8.63 -4.43
CA LYS A 351 4.49 -10.07 -4.64
C LYS A 351 3.87 -10.53 -5.96
N LEU A 352 2.72 -9.98 -6.37
CA LEU A 352 2.11 -10.31 -7.67
C LEU A 352 3.10 -10.06 -8.82
N TYR A 353 3.76 -8.90 -8.79
CA TYR A 353 4.71 -8.50 -9.82
C TYR A 353 6.01 -9.31 -9.79
N GLU A 354 6.53 -9.58 -8.60
CA GLU A 354 7.67 -10.49 -8.41
C GLU A 354 7.38 -11.88 -9.00
N ASN A 355 6.15 -12.38 -8.81
CA ASN A 355 5.73 -13.67 -9.32
C ASN A 355 5.57 -13.68 -10.85
N LEU A 356 4.96 -12.64 -11.40
CA LEU A 356 4.82 -12.47 -12.85
C LEU A 356 6.20 -12.37 -13.53
N ALA A 357 7.10 -11.56 -13.00
CA ALA A 357 8.46 -11.38 -13.52
C ALA A 357 9.29 -12.67 -13.44
N ALA A 358 9.03 -13.54 -12.46
CA ALA A 358 9.74 -14.80 -12.30
C ALA A 358 9.15 -15.97 -13.13
N GLY A 359 8.01 -15.77 -13.79
CA GLY A 359 7.30 -16.81 -14.53
C GLY A 359 6.68 -17.85 -13.59
N ILE A 360 6.09 -17.43 -12.48
CA ILE A 360 5.43 -18.35 -11.55
C ILE A 360 4.02 -18.63 -12.02
N VAL A 361 3.66 -19.91 -12.09
CA VAL A 361 2.29 -20.37 -12.33
C VAL A 361 1.44 -20.03 -11.11
N MET A 362 0.56 -19.04 -11.25
CA MET A 362 -0.33 -18.59 -10.18
C MET A 362 -1.77 -19.00 -10.46
N LEU A 363 -2.37 -19.73 -9.52
CA LEU A 363 -3.78 -20.07 -9.47
C LEU A 363 -4.49 -19.05 -8.57
N ILE A 364 -5.41 -18.29 -9.16
CA ILE A 364 -6.13 -17.18 -8.50
C ILE A 364 -7.63 -17.43 -8.69
N PRO A 365 -8.49 -17.21 -7.68
CA PRO A 365 -9.93 -17.33 -7.91
C PRO A 365 -10.39 -16.37 -9.01
N SER A 366 -11.38 -16.76 -9.80
CA SER A 366 -12.00 -15.85 -10.76
C SER A 366 -12.67 -14.66 -10.05
N PRO A 367 -12.98 -13.55 -10.74
CA PRO A 367 -13.65 -12.42 -10.10
C PRO A 367 -14.95 -12.81 -9.37
N GLN A 368 -15.76 -13.67 -9.97
CA GLN A 368 -17.03 -14.13 -9.40
C GLN A 368 -16.80 -14.98 -8.16
N PHE A 369 -15.87 -15.94 -8.23
CA PHE A 369 -15.58 -16.79 -7.08
C PHE A 369 -14.91 -16.03 -5.94
N PHE A 370 -13.99 -15.11 -6.26
CA PHE A 370 -13.37 -14.23 -5.26
C PHE A 370 -14.41 -13.38 -4.53
N ARG A 371 -15.36 -12.79 -5.26
CA ARG A 371 -16.49 -12.05 -4.66
C ARG A 371 -17.28 -12.94 -3.70
N GLU A 372 -17.63 -14.16 -4.10
CA GLU A 372 -18.32 -15.10 -3.23
C GLU A 372 -17.53 -15.37 -1.94
N LEU A 373 -16.22 -15.62 -2.06
CA LEU A 373 -15.35 -15.89 -0.90
C LEU A 373 -15.32 -14.71 0.08
N VAL A 374 -15.28 -13.48 -0.42
CA VAL A 374 -15.28 -12.28 0.44
C VAL A 374 -16.65 -12.02 1.05
N GLU A 375 -17.74 -12.09 0.29
CA GLU A 375 -19.11 -11.80 0.78
C GLU A 375 -19.63 -12.87 1.77
N THR A 376 -19.19 -14.11 1.62
CA THR A 376 -19.47 -15.20 2.57
C THR A 376 -18.52 -15.24 3.76
N GLU A 377 -17.64 -14.22 3.87
CA GLU A 377 -16.62 -14.09 4.91
C GLU A 377 -15.68 -15.30 5.00
N MET A 378 -15.50 -16.03 3.90
CA MET A 378 -14.51 -17.11 3.77
C MET A 378 -13.09 -16.53 3.61
N HIS A 379 -12.98 -15.36 3.00
CA HIS A 379 -11.73 -14.62 2.80
C HIS A 379 -11.84 -13.19 3.34
N GLN A 380 -10.79 -12.70 4.00
CA GLN A 380 -10.73 -11.32 4.45
C GLN A 380 -10.03 -10.44 3.41
N PHE A 381 -10.74 -9.45 2.88
CA PHE A 381 -10.19 -8.52 1.90
C PHE A 381 -10.45 -7.08 2.34
N GLY A 382 -9.45 -6.45 2.96
CA GLY A 382 -9.58 -5.10 3.52
C GLY A 382 -10.12 -4.05 2.54
N PRO A 383 -9.65 -4.00 1.28
CA PRO A 383 -10.15 -3.04 0.29
C PRO A 383 -11.59 -3.27 -0.18
N TRP A 384 -12.24 -4.37 0.21
CA TRP A 384 -13.55 -4.75 -0.34
C TRP A 384 -14.60 -3.65 -0.23
N ASN A 385 -14.65 -2.94 0.91
CA ASN A 385 -15.62 -1.87 1.15
C ASN A 385 -15.52 -0.70 0.15
N ARG A 386 -14.33 -0.45 -0.41
CA ARG A 386 -14.10 0.58 -1.43
C ARG A 386 -14.30 0.02 -2.82
N LEU A 387 -13.77 -1.18 -3.05
CA LEU A 387 -13.81 -1.84 -4.34
C LEU A 387 -15.25 -2.15 -4.79
N ARG A 388 -16.09 -2.63 -3.87
CA ARG A 388 -17.48 -3.02 -4.15
C ARG A 388 -18.41 -1.86 -4.52
N ARG A 389 -17.98 -0.60 -4.30
CA ARG A 389 -18.70 0.60 -4.74
C ARG A 389 -18.85 0.69 -6.26
N HIS A 390 -18.08 -0.10 -6.99
CA HIS A 390 -18.03 -0.10 -8.44
C HIS A 390 -18.56 -1.41 -9.02
N ALA A 391 -19.44 -1.32 -10.02
CA ALA A 391 -19.98 -2.51 -10.68
C ALA A 391 -18.88 -3.26 -11.47
N ASP A 392 -17.95 -2.53 -12.05
CA ASP A 392 -16.81 -3.01 -12.84
C ASP A 392 -15.54 -3.22 -11.99
N TRP A 393 -15.73 -3.52 -10.70
CA TRP A 393 -14.63 -3.60 -9.75
C TRP A 393 -13.41 -4.44 -10.16
N PRO A 394 -13.50 -5.52 -10.97
CA PRO A 394 -12.31 -6.28 -11.37
C PRO A 394 -11.29 -5.43 -12.11
N ARG A 395 -11.71 -4.35 -12.78
CA ARG A 395 -10.79 -3.43 -13.45
C ARG A 395 -9.80 -2.76 -12.50
N TYR A 396 -10.12 -2.70 -11.20
CA TYR A 396 -9.26 -2.07 -10.21
C TYR A 396 -8.34 -3.03 -9.46
N MET A 397 -8.37 -4.32 -9.79
CA MET A 397 -7.45 -5.30 -9.23
C MET A 397 -6.48 -5.76 -10.31
N ASP A 398 -5.18 -5.63 -10.06
CA ASP A 398 -4.17 -6.05 -11.03
C ASP A 398 -4.21 -7.56 -11.27
N TYR A 399 -4.68 -8.33 -10.28
CA TYR A 399 -4.99 -9.76 -10.41
C TYR A 399 -5.95 -10.11 -11.57
N TYR A 400 -6.78 -9.16 -12.01
CA TYR A 400 -7.73 -9.32 -13.12
C TYR A 400 -7.43 -8.36 -14.28
N SER A 401 -6.23 -7.77 -14.30
CA SER A 401 -5.80 -6.91 -15.39
C SER A 401 -5.73 -7.68 -16.70
N LYS A 402 -6.30 -7.11 -17.76
CA LYS A 402 -6.19 -7.65 -19.12
C LYS A 402 -4.74 -7.82 -19.58
N ALA A 403 -3.82 -7.03 -19.03
CA ALA A 403 -2.39 -7.13 -19.33
C ALA A 403 -1.75 -8.44 -18.82
N PHE A 404 -2.35 -9.09 -17.81
CA PHE A 404 -1.80 -10.30 -17.17
C PHE A 404 -2.63 -11.55 -17.42
N LYS A 405 -3.69 -11.47 -18.25
CA LYS A 405 -4.61 -12.58 -18.52
C LYS A 405 -3.94 -13.86 -19.04
N ASN A 406 -2.78 -13.69 -19.70
CA ASN A 406 -2.01 -14.80 -20.26
C ASN A 406 -1.00 -15.38 -19.25
N GLN A 407 -0.66 -14.66 -18.18
CA GLN A 407 0.25 -15.14 -17.13
C GLN A 407 -0.47 -15.71 -15.90
N ILE A 408 -1.76 -15.41 -15.72
CA ILE A 408 -2.55 -15.84 -14.56
C ILE A 408 -3.52 -16.97 -14.96
N TYR A 409 -3.70 -17.92 -14.06
CA TYR A 409 -4.69 -18.99 -14.16
C TYR A 409 -5.83 -18.73 -13.18
N TYR A 410 -7.05 -18.74 -13.70
CA TYR A 410 -8.25 -18.53 -12.89
C TYR A 410 -8.94 -19.86 -12.58
N PHE A 411 -9.58 -19.96 -11.42
CA PHE A 411 -10.50 -21.05 -11.07
C PHE A 411 -11.81 -20.49 -10.51
N ASP A 412 -12.94 -21.05 -10.93
CA ASP A 412 -14.30 -20.63 -10.59
C ASP A 412 -14.88 -21.36 -9.38
N SER A 413 -14.23 -22.44 -8.92
CA SER A 413 -14.72 -23.23 -7.79
C SER A 413 -13.64 -24.04 -7.07
N TRP A 414 -13.98 -24.54 -5.87
CA TRP A 414 -13.14 -25.50 -5.15
C TRP A 414 -12.91 -26.81 -5.91
N ALA A 415 -13.92 -27.29 -6.65
CA ALA A 415 -13.83 -28.54 -7.41
C ALA A 415 -12.87 -28.38 -8.59
N GLU A 416 -12.94 -27.25 -9.29
CA GLU A 416 -12.01 -26.91 -10.36
C GLU A 416 -10.58 -26.72 -9.87
N LEU A 417 -10.38 -26.05 -8.72
CA LEU A 417 -9.06 -25.96 -8.10
C LEU A 417 -8.49 -27.35 -7.81
N ASN A 418 -9.29 -28.25 -7.24
CA ASN A 418 -8.87 -29.63 -6.97
C ASN A 418 -8.50 -30.39 -8.25
N ALA A 419 -9.36 -30.31 -9.28
CA ALA A 419 -9.12 -30.94 -10.57
C ALA A 419 -7.87 -30.38 -11.27
N THR A 420 -7.61 -29.08 -11.13
CA THR A 420 -6.41 -28.43 -11.65
C THR A 420 -5.16 -28.93 -10.94
N LEU A 421 -5.18 -29.04 -9.61
CA LEU A 421 -4.04 -29.48 -8.82
C LEU A 421 -3.71 -30.98 -8.99
N ALA A 422 -4.68 -31.78 -9.41
CA ALA A 422 -4.48 -33.18 -9.78
C ALA A 422 -3.64 -33.36 -11.06
N LYS A 423 -3.56 -32.34 -11.92
CA LYS A 423 -2.73 -32.36 -13.13
C LYS A 423 -1.24 -32.28 -12.80
N SER A 424 -0.39 -32.71 -13.72
CA SER A 424 1.06 -32.49 -13.63
C SER A 424 1.41 -31.00 -13.76
N ALA A 425 2.62 -30.60 -13.35
CA ALA A 425 3.06 -29.20 -13.44
C ALA A 425 3.02 -28.67 -14.88
N LYS A 426 3.37 -29.51 -15.86
CA LYS A 426 3.35 -29.17 -17.29
C LYS A 426 1.91 -28.99 -17.82
N GLU A 427 0.97 -29.81 -17.35
CA GLU A 427 -0.44 -29.71 -17.75
C GLU A 427 -1.15 -28.52 -17.11
N ILE A 428 -0.71 -28.07 -15.92
CA ILE A 428 -1.20 -26.81 -15.33
C ILE A 428 -0.63 -25.63 -16.11
N ASP A 429 0.66 -25.64 -16.43
CA ASP A 429 1.34 -24.58 -17.20
C ASP A 429 1.17 -24.72 -18.71
N ASP A 430 -0.07 -24.93 -19.17
CA ASP A 430 -0.42 -25.08 -20.59
C ASP A 430 -0.12 -23.84 -21.45
N LYS A 431 0.02 -22.66 -20.82
CA LYS A 431 0.42 -21.41 -21.46
C LYS A 431 1.94 -21.28 -21.48
N ASN A 432 2.71 -22.13 -20.79
CA ASN A 432 4.17 -22.07 -20.69
C ASN A 432 4.71 -20.78 -20.02
N VAL A 433 3.98 -20.26 -19.02
CA VAL A 433 4.30 -19.01 -18.30
C VAL A 433 5.70 -19.05 -17.69
N ARG A 434 6.20 -20.22 -17.30
CA ARG A 434 7.54 -20.38 -16.71
C ARG A 434 8.68 -19.97 -17.64
N GLU A 435 8.50 -20.16 -18.94
CA GLU A 435 9.52 -19.89 -19.96
C GLU A 435 9.37 -18.49 -20.55
N TRP A 436 8.21 -18.14 -21.11
CA TRP A 436 8.04 -16.84 -21.79
C TRP A 436 7.62 -15.70 -20.86
N GLY A 437 7.01 -16.01 -19.71
CA GLY A 437 6.45 -15.03 -18.77
C GLY A 437 7.43 -13.93 -18.35
N PRO A 438 8.67 -14.26 -17.92
CA PRO A 438 9.68 -13.27 -17.56
C PRO A 438 10.01 -12.29 -18.70
N ALA A 439 10.25 -12.81 -19.91
CA ALA A 439 10.59 -11.98 -21.07
C ALA A 439 9.43 -11.06 -21.48
N ALA A 440 8.20 -11.58 -21.46
CA ALA A 440 7.03 -10.74 -21.73
C ALA A 440 6.76 -9.71 -20.64
N TYR A 441 7.01 -10.04 -19.37
CA TYR A 441 6.89 -9.09 -18.28
C TYR A 441 7.90 -7.96 -18.43
N GLU A 442 9.16 -8.26 -18.72
CA GLU A 442 10.20 -7.26 -18.98
C GLU A 442 9.80 -6.34 -20.13
N LYS A 443 9.42 -6.94 -21.27
CA LYS A 443 9.05 -6.23 -22.50
C LYS A 443 7.82 -5.33 -22.34
N HIS A 444 6.76 -5.82 -21.70
CA HIS A 444 5.45 -5.16 -21.70
C HIS A 444 5.13 -4.40 -20.41
N VAL A 445 5.86 -4.65 -19.32
CA VAL A 445 5.61 -4.02 -18.03
C VAL A 445 6.82 -3.25 -17.55
N ALA A 446 7.96 -3.93 -17.32
CA ALA A 446 9.12 -3.31 -16.68
C ALA A 446 9.66 -2.14 -17.50
N ASN A 447 9.89 -2.31 -18.81
CA ASN A 447 10.36 -1.24 -19.69
C ASN A 447 9.39 -0.04 -19.72
N ASN A 448 8.08 -0.31 -19.69
CA ASN A 448 7.06 0.75 -19.67
C ASN A 448 7.06 1.52 -18.35
N VAL A 449 7.28 0.83 -17.24
CA VAL A 449 7.41 1.44 -15.92
C VAL A 449 8.65 2.32 -15.86
N VAL A 450 9.81 1.86 -16.35
CA VAL A 450 11.05 2.65 -16.35
C VAL A 450 10.91 3.91 -17.21
N LEU A 451 10.34 3.79 -18.41
CA LEU A 451 10.02 4.93 -19.26
C LEU A 451 9.07 5.92 -18.58
N GLY A 452 8.05 5.41 -17.89
CA GLY A 452 7.11 6.24 -17.14
C GLY A 452 7.74 6.99 -15.99
N TRP A 453 8.66 6.36 -15.26
CA TRP A 453 9.46 7.01 -14.23
C TRP A 453 10.40 8.06 -14.81
N ALA A 454 11.09 7.77 -15.91
CA ALA A 454 11.94 8.74 -16.59
C ALA A 454 11.14 9.97 -17.02
N GLN A 455 9.95 9.78 -17.61
CA GLN A 455 9.08 10.89 -17.98
C GLN A 455 8.60 11.68 -16.75
N LEU A 456 8.23 11.00 -15.67
CA LEU A 456 7.79 11.62 -14.41
C LEU A 456 8.90 12.45 -13.75
N LEU A 457 10.15 11.98 -13.79
CA LEU A 457 11.32 12.72 -13.28
C LEU A 457 11.70 13.89 -14.18
N SER A 458 11.61 13.71 -15.51
CA SER A 458 11.79 14.80 -16.48
C SER A 458 10.76 15.91 -16.23
N ASP A 459 9.49 15.54 -16.05
CA ASP A 459 8.41 16.47 -15.72
C ASP A 459 8.63 17.20 -14.40
N ALA A 460 9.27 16.53 -13.43
CA ALA A 460 9.64 17.08 -12.14
C ALA A 460 10.83 18.05 -12.22
N GLY A 461 11.42 18.26 -13.40
CA GLY A 461 12.55 19.17 -13.58
C GLY A 461 13.89 18.60 -13.11
N VAL A 462 14.02 17.26 -13.04
CA VAL A 462 15.28 16.59 -12.67
C VAL A 462 16.34 16.79 -13.77
N GLY A 463 15.93 16.92 -15.03
CA GLY A 463 16.79 17.12 -16.19
C GLY A 463 16.36 16.26 -17.38
N SER A 464 17.13 16.31 -18.47
CA SER A 464 16.93 15.43 -19.61
C SER A 464 17.34 14.00 -19.24
N MET A 465 16.37 13.10 -19.15
CA MET A 465 16.58 11.74 -18.68
C MET A 465 17.11 10.80 -19.78
N THR A 466 17.87 9.80 -19.38
CA THR A 466 18.20 8.61 -20.19
C THR A 466 17.61 7.35 -19.57
N VAL A 467 17.30 6.36 -20.39
CA VAL A 467 16.85 5.02 -20.01
C VAL A 467 17.80 4.00 -20.61
N ASP A 468 18.47 3.23 -19.74
CA ASP A 468 19.49 2.24 -20.14
C ASP A 468 20.55 2.85 -21.07
N GLY A 469 21.01 4.07 -20.74
CA GLY A 469 22.02 4.83 -21.49
C GLY A 469 21.50 5.57 -22.73
N ARG A 470 20.23 5.41 -23.10
CA ARG A 470 19.63 6.06 -24.29
C ARG A 470 18.81 7.28 -23.90
N PRO A 471 18.84 8.40 -24.64
CA PRO A 471 17.97 9.54 -24.38
C PRO A 471 16.50 9.13 -24.31
N LEU A 472 15.74 9.68 -23.36
CA LEU A 472 14.33 9.32 -23.15
C LEU A 472 13.49 9.44 -24.43
N LYS A 473 13.71 10.49 -25.22
CA LYS A 473 13.03 10.70 -26.51
C LYS A 473 13.21 9.51 -27.48
N ASP A 474 14.42 8.95 -27.53
CA ASP A 474 14.75 7.87 -28.46
C ASP A 474 14.15 6.54 -27.96
N ALA A 475 14.20 6.33 -26.63
CA ALA A 475 13.62 5.16 -25.99
C ALA A 475 12.07 5.14 -26.09
N LEU A 476 11.42 6.31 -26.07
CA LEU A 476 9.97 6.44 -26.32
C LEU A 476 9.61 6.17 -27.78
N LYS A 477 10.38 6.71 -28.74
CA LYS A 477 10.17 6.50 -30.18
C LYS A 477 10.23 5.03 -30.58
N GLU A 478 11.24 4.29 -30.08
CA GLU A 478 11.37 2.85 -30.36
C GLU A 478 10.14 2.05 -29.90
N LYS A 479 9.62 2.38 -28.71
CA LYS A 479 8.51 1.65 -28.11
C LYS A 479 7.22 1.82 -28.91
N ASN A 480 6.92 3.05 -29.31
CA ASN A 480 5.60 3.40 -29.83
C ASN A 480 5.50 3.26 -31.35
N GLY A 481 6.63 3.21 -32.07
CA GLY A 481 6.66 3.12 -33.53
C GLY A 481 6.07 4.34 -34.25
N ASP A 482 5.62 5.34 -33.49
CA ASP A 482 5.06 6.61 -33.92
C ASP A 482 5.90 7.73 -33.30
N GLU A 483 6.34 8.67 -34.13
CA GLU A 483 7.13 9.84 -33.69
C GLU A 483 6.32 10.81 -32.83
N ASN A 484 4.99 10.68 -32.80
CA ASN A 484 4.07 11.58 -32.09
C ASN A 484 3.45 10.98 -30.82
N ASP A 485 3.87 9.80 -30.36
CA ASP A 485 3.33 9.24 -29.11
C ASP A 485 4.08 9.80 -27.88
N ASP A 486 3.41 10.74 -27.20
CA ASP A 486 3.86 11.53 -26.05
C ASP A 486 4.17 10.72 -24.76
N GLY A 487 4.21 9.38 -24.82
CA GLY A 487 4.77 8.53 -23.77
C GLY A 487 3.76 7.77 -22.93
N ILE A 488 4.01 7.63 -21.62
CA ILE A 488 3.11 6.87 -20.75
C ILE A 488 1.83 7.68 -20.54
N LYS A 489 0.73 7.15 -21.10
CA LYS A 489 -0.61 7.75 -21.02
C LYS A 489 -0.97 8.13 -19.59
N LEU A 490 -1.22 9.42 -19.41
CA LEU A 490 -1.91 9.93 -18.22
C LEU A 490 -3.34 9.43 -18.24
N TYR A 491 -3.84 9.02 -17.09
CA TYR A 491 -5.25 8.66 -16.96
C TYR A 491 -5.92 9.57 -15.94
N HIS A 492 -7.17 9.92 -16.23
CA HIS A 492 -7.97 10.85 -15.46
C HIS A 492 -9.18 10.12 -14.89
N GLU A 493 -9.39 10.27 -13.59
CA GLU A 493 -10.61 9.83 -12.94
C GLU A 493 -11.69 10.90 -13.07
N LYS A 494 -12.94 10.46 -13.22
CA LYS A 494 -14.07 11.39 -13.13
C LYS A 494 -14.41 11.61 -11.66
N VAL A 495 -14.44 12.87 -11.23
CA VAL A 495 -15.00 13.23 -9.93
C VAL A 495 -16.53 13.02 -9.93
N ARG A 496 -17.10 12.72 -8.77
CA ARG A 496 -18.52 12.36 -8.65
C ARG A 496 -19.42 13.57 -8.43
N PHE A 497 -18.90 14.58 -7.75
CA PHE A 497 -19.66 15.77 -7.38
C PHE A 497 -19.16 16.97 -8.19
N PRO A 498 -19.99 18.00 -8.39
CA PRO A 498 -19.54 19.25 -8.97
C PRO A 498 -18.29 19.78 -8.25
N GLU A 499 -17.39 20.39 -9.01
CA GLU A 499 -16.18 21.00 -8.46
C GLU A 499 -16.56 22.19 -7.57
N PRO A 500 -16.20 22.19 -6.27
CA PRO A 500 -16.50 23.32 -5.40
C PRO A 500 -15.59 24.50 -5.72
N LYS A 501 -16.09 25.73 -5.52
CA LYS A 501 -15.36 26.98 -5.84
C LYS A 501 -14.16 27.21 -4.93
N ASP A 502 -14.27 26.80 -3.68
CA ASP A 502 -13.27 27.01 -2.65
C ASP A 502 -13.34 25.93 -1.55
N GLU A 503 -12.42 26.00 -0.59
CA GLU A 503 -12.38 25.06 0.54
C GLU A 503 -13.66 25.14 1.40
N SER A 504 -14.25 26.33 1.53
CA SER A 504 -15.46 26.52 2.36
C SER A 504 -16.64 25.78 1.74
N GLU A 505 -16.87 25.93 0.44
CA GLU A 505 -17.89 25.18 -0.29
C GLU A 505 -17.58 23.67 -0.28
N TRP A 506 -16.31 23.28 -0.45
CA TRP A 506 -15.92 21.88 -0.34
C TRP A 506 -16.30 21.29 1.03
N ARG A 507 -16.02 22.00 2.13
CA ARG A 507 -16.30 21.53 3.50
C ARG A 507 -17.79 21.53 3.83
N THR A 508 -18.55 22.52 3.36
CA THR A 508 -19.95 22.73 3.76
C THR A 508 -20.96 22.05 2.83
N VAL A 509 -20.59 21.76 1.58
CA VAL A 509 -21.49 21.17 0.57
C VAL A 509 -20.96 19.84 0.04
N THR A 510 -19.73 19.82 -0.48
CA THR A 510 -19.19 18.64 -1.17
C THR A 510 -18.88 17.50 -0.20
N LEU A 511 -18.17 17.75 0.90
CA LEU A 511 -17.80 16.74 1.88
C LEU A 511 -19.02 16.07 2.54
N PRO A 512 -20.06 16.81 2.99
CA PRO A 512 -21.31 16.19 3.45
C PRO A 512 -21.97 15.31 2.37
N SER A 513 -21.91 15.72 1.10
CA SER A 513 -22.44 14.94 -0.03
C SER A 513 -21.65 13.64 -0.26
N ILE A 514 -20.31 13.69 -0.17
CA ILE A 514 -19.43 12.52 -0.19
C ILE A 514 -19.81 11.56 0.93
N LYS A 515 -19.89 12.04 2.18
CA LYS A 515 -20.23 11.22 3.35
C LYS A 515 -21.61 10.57 3.22
N LYS A 516 -22.62 11.33 2.80
CA LYS A 516 -23.98 10.81 2.55
C LYS A 516 -23.99 9.72 1.49
N TRP A 517 -23.23 9.90 0.41
CA TRP A 517 -23.08 8.87 -0.62
C TRP A 517 -22.36 7.63 -0.10
N GLN A 518 -21.25 7.79 0.64
CA GLN A 518 -20.53 6.67 1.25
C GLN A 518 -21.41 5.86 2.20
N ASP A 519 -22.23 6.53 3.01
CA ASP A 519 -23.19 5.88 3.92
C ASP A 519 -24.29 5.13 3.16
N ALA A 520 -24.84 5.72 2.10
CA ALA A 520 -25.82 5.06 1.25
C ALA A 520 -25.24 3.82 0.57
N GLU A 521 -24.01 3.92 0.09
CA GLU A 521 -23.29 2.83 -0.55
C GLU A 521 -22.93 1.73 0.46
N ALA A 522 -22.49 2.08 1.67
CA ALA A 522 -22.26 1.11 2.74
C ALA A 522 -23.54 0.32 3.07
N LYS A 523 -24.68 1.00 3.22
CA LYS A 523 -25.99 0.36 3.47
C LYS A 523 -26.41 -0.56 2.33
N ARG A 524 -26.29 -0.11 1.08
CA ARG A 524 -26.59 -0.92 -0.12
C ARG A 524 -25.77 -2.21 -0.12
N GLN A 525 -24.50 -2.10 0.24
CA GLN A 525 -23.58 -3.22 0.20
C GLN A 525 -23.74 -4.18 1.37
N ASP A 526 -24.12 -3.69 2.54
CA ASP A 526 -24.51 -4.57 3.65
C ASP A 526 -25.78 -5.37 3.33
N ALA A 527 -26.73 -4.79 2.60
CA ALA A 527 -27.90 -5.53 2.11
C ALA A 527 -27.50 -6.66 1.14
N ILE A 528 -26.62 -6.37 0.18
CA ILE A 528 -26.07 -7.38 -0.75
C ILE A 528 -25.35 -8.50 0.03
N ARG A 529 -24.46 -8.13 0.95
CA ARG A 529 -23.74 -9.11 1.78
C ARG A 529 -24.69 -10.03 2.54
N LEU A 530 -25.74 -9.46 3.15
CA LEU A 530 -26.74 -10.24 3.87
C LEU A 530 -27.47 -11.23 2.95
N GLU A 531 -27.80 -10.84 1.71
CA GLU A 531 -28.38 -11.74 0.71
C GLU A 531 -27.45 -12.92 0.38
N TYR A 532 -26.16 -12.64 0.14
CA TYR A 532 -25.16 -13.70 -0.10
C TYR A 532 -25.06 -14.67 1.08
N GLN A 533 -25.04 -14.16 2.30
CA GLN A 533 -24.99 -14.98 3.51
C GLN A 533 -26.25 -15.84 3.68
N GLN A 534 -27.43 -15.29 3.40
CA GLN A 534 -28.70 -16.03 3.42
C GLN A 534 -28.73 -17.13 2.36
N ARG A 535 -28.29 -16.84 1.13
CA ARG A 535 -28.19 -17.82 0.04
C ARG A 535 -27.22 -18.95 0.40
N ALA A 536 -26.02 -18.60 0.87
CA ALA A 536 -25.03 -19.59 1.30
C ALA A 536 -25.53 -20.47 2.46
N ARG A 537 -26.28 -19.89 3.41
CA ARG A 537 -26.92 -20.65 4.49
C ARG A 537 -27.99 -21.61 3.96
N SER A 538 -28.83 -21.17 3.02
CA SER A 538 -29.86 -22.00 2.38
C SER A 538 -29.24 -23.19 1.65
N GLU A 539 -28.19 -22.96 0.85
CA GLU A 539 -27.48 -24.03 0.14
C GLU A 539 -26.82 -25.04 1.09
N ARG A 540 -26.22 -24.58 2.20
CA ARG A 540 -25.69 -25.48 3.23
C ARG A 540 -26.79 -26.34 3.87
N LEU A 541 -27.98 -25.79 4.09
CA LEU A 541 -29.11 -26.56 4.62
C LEU A 541 -29.61 -27.60 3.62
N LYS A 542 -29.69 -27.25 2.31
CA LYS A 542 -30.03 -28.20 1.25
C LYS A 542 -29.01 -29.33 1.17
N GLN A 543 -27.71 -29.03 1.20
CA GLN A 543 -26.64 -30.03 1.19
C GLN A 543 -26.69 -30.95 2.41
N LYS A 544 -26.91 -30.41 3.61
CA LYS A 544 -27.08 -31.22 4.83
C LYS A 544 -28.30 -32.14 4.73
N LYS A 545 -29.42 -31.65 4.19
CA LYS A 545 -30.62 -32.45 3.98
C LYS A 545 -30.37 -33.58 2.97
N LEU A 546 -29.65 -33.29 1.88
CA LEU A 546 -29.29 -34.30 0.88
C LEU A 546 -28.39 -35.38 1.48
N LEU A 547 -27.35 -34.98 2.23
CA LEU A 547 -26.44 -35.91 2.91
C LEU A 547 -27.18 -36.82 3.91
N PHE A 548 -28.13 -36.26 4.67
CA PHE A 548 -28.96 -37.02 5.60
C PHE A 548 -29.87 -38.04 4.90
N ILE A 549 -30.44 -37.67 3.75
CA ILE A 549 -31.24 -38.60 2.94
C ILE A 549 -30.34 -39.73 2.41
N THR A 550 -29.17 -39.41 1.85
CA THR A 550 -28.26 -40.42 1.31
C THR A 550 -27.68 -41.35 2.38
N SER A 551 -27.39 -40.84 3.59
CA SER A 551 -26.89 -41.68 4.68
C SER A 551 -27.93 -42.68 5.17
N ASN A 552 -29.21 -42.28 5.25
CA ASN A 552 -30.27 -43.16 5.74
C ASN A 552 -30.70 -44.22 4.70
N SER A 553 -30.65 -43.91 3.41
CA SER A 553 -30.92 -44.90 2.36
C SER A 553 -29.86 -46.01 2.29
N THR A 554 -28.63 -45.74 2.75
CA THR A 554 -27.55 -46.74 2.78
C THR A 554 -27.65 -47.69 3.97
N THR A 555 -28.44 -47.34 5.01
CA THR A 555 -28.66 -48.19 6.20
C THR A 555 -29.88 -49.11 6.05
N ILE A 556 -30.70 -48.92 5.01
CA ILE A 556 -31.93 -49.69 4.76
C ILE A 556 -31.74 -50.77 3.68
N ASN A 557 -30.67 -50.69 2.89
CA ASN A 557 -30.17 -51.79 2.06
C ASN A 557 -29.05 -52.53 2.81
#